data_AF-A0A9X3XHX0-F1
#
_entry.id   AF-A0A9X3XHX0-F1
#
_cell.length_a   1.000
_cell.length_b   1.000
_cell.length_c   1.000
_cell.angle_alpha   90.00
_cell.angle_beta   90.00
_cell.angle_gamma   90.00
#
_symmetry.space_group_name_H-M   'P 1'
#
loop_
_entity.id
_entity.type
_entity.pdbx_description
1 polymer ?
#
loop_
_entity_poly.entity_id
_entity_poly.type
_entity_poly.pdbx_seq_one_letter_code
_entity_poly.pdbx_strand_id
1 'polypeptide(L)'
;MNAIRLGMVAMLAGLFVTAASGCKSKIDGGGGGEGGQAGGAGGQGGTGGQGGGGSLQWYTTCGDPVCEIPDGGAMPPQGVAVCTTEKEGEPCSQSGATCWPEDSTCGVLLTCAASDPKDNPGGCPISRVSHKKDISYLSERAVEALADEAMAMRLSTWRYKGEDAAARPHVGFLIDDMPESAAVAASGERVDLYGYTSMAIAATQVHDKRIDALERELATLREEMGALRAKASHCESAEASSR
;
A
#
# COMPACT_ATOMS: atom_id res chain seq x y z
N MET A 1 -15.26 10.97 -59.72
CA MET A 1 -16.50 10.33 -59.24
C MET A 1 -16.70 10.86 -57.83
N ASN A 2 -17.47 11.95 -57.67
CA ASN A 2 -18.89 11.96 -57.24
C ASN A 2 -19.04 11.29 -55.86
N ALA A 3 -19.59 11.88 -54.79
CA ALA A 3 -20.46 13.05 -54.62
C ALA A 3 -20.53 13.36 -53.08
N ILE A 4 -20.60 14.63 -52.61
CA ILE A 4 -21.83 15.34 -52.11
C ILE A 4 -22.31 14.79 -50.72
N ARG A 5 -22.57 15.51 -49.61
CA ARG A 5 -22.84 16.91 -49.16
C ARG A 5 -22.69 16.93 -47.62
N LEU A 6 -22.20 17.96 -46.92
CA LEU A 6 -22.76 19.30 -46.60
C LEU A 6 -24.05 19.32 -45.72
N GLY A 7 -23.97 19.96 -44.55
CA GLY A 7 -25.08 20.44 -43.70
C GLY A 7 -24.83 20.14 -42.21
N MET A 8 -24.32 21.04 -41.36
CA MET A 8 -24.90 22.31 -40.85
C MET A 8 -26.28 22.12 -40.20
N VAL A 9 -26.32 21.97 -38.87
CA VAL A 9 -27.47 22.39 -38.04
C VAL A 9 -26.94 23.01 -36.75
N ALA A 10 -27.07 24.33 -36.66
CA ALA A 10 -27.00 25.09 -35.43
C ALA A 10 -28.38 25.70 -35.17
N MET A 11 -28.75 25.75 -33.87
CA MET A 11 -29.83 26.52 -33.25
C MET A 11 -31.29 26.23 -33.60
N LEU A 12 -32.08 25.95 -32.56
CA LEU A 12 -33.25 26.74 -32.09
C LEU A 12 -33.77 26.03 -30.82
N ALA A 13 -33.57 26.59 -29.63
CA ALA A 13 -34.43 27.57 -28.97
C ALA A 13 -35.72 26.97 -28.36
N GLY A 14 -35.74 26.96 -27.03
CA GLY A 14 -36.88 27.41 -26.22
C GLY A 14 -38.18 26.60 -26.30
N LEU A 15 -38.36 25.69 -25.35
CA LEU A 15 -39.71 25.40 -24.84
C LEU A 15 -39.89 26.09 -23.48
N PHE A 16 -40.70 27.14 -23.50
CA PHE A 16 -41.29 27.76 -22.32
C PHE A 16 -42.21 26.75 -21.63
N VAL A 17 -41.90 26.37 -20.39
CA VAL A 17 -42.88 25.84 -19.44
C VAL A 17 -43.32 27.00 -18.57
N THR A 18 -44.55 27.47 -18.77
CA THR A 18 -45.19 28.45 -17.88
C THR A 18 -46.09 27.75 -16.87
N ALA A 19 -45.85 28.12 -15.61
CA ALA A 19 -46.72 28.08 -14.42
C ALA A 19 -46.91 26.75 -13.68
N ALA A 20 -46.18 26.57 -12.57
CA ALA A 20 -46.74 26.88 -11.24
C ALA A 20 -45.63 26.90 -10.15
N SER A 21 -45.47 28.07 -9.54
CA SER A 21 -45.39 28.27 -8.09
C SER A 21 -44.33 27.49 -7.26
N GLY A 22 -43.19 28.14 -7.05
CA GLY A 22 -42.67 28.40 -5.69
C GLY A 22 -41.96 27.27 -4.94
N CYS A 23 -40.63 27.31 -4.95
CA CYS A 23 -39.78 27.31 -3.75
C CYS A 23 -38.36 27.72 -4.15
N LYS A 24 -37.93 28.88 -3.67
CA LYS A 24 -36.61 29.48 -3.94
C LYS A 24 -35.84 29.48 -2.64
N SER A 25 -34.82 28.62 -2.54
CA SER A 25 -33.89 28.62 -1.40
C SER A 25 -32.52 29.06 -1.88
N LYS A 26 -32.13 30.25 -1.44
CA LYS A 26 -30.83 30.87 -1.60
C LYS A 26 -29.99 30.47 -0.38
N ILE A 27 -28.81 29.92 -0.58
CA ILE A 27 -27.77 29.82 0.45
C ILE A 27 -26.49 30.40 -0.15
N ASP A 28 -26.07 31.53 0.41
CA ASP A 28 -24.81 32.20 0.12
C ASP A 28 -23.66 31.49 0.85
N GLY A 29 -22.47 31.49 0.24
CA GLY A 29 -21.23 30.96 0.82
C GLY A 29 -20.42 32.00 1.62
N GLY A 30 -19.33 31.50 2.20
CA GLY A 30 -18.28 32.25 2.93
C GLY A 30 -17.91 31.50 4.22
N GLY A 31 -16.66 31.31 4.64
CA GLY A 31 -15.35 31.78 4.19
C GLY A 31 -14.44 31.90 5.43
N GLY A 32 -13.18 31.44 5.33
CA GLY A 32 -12.02 32.05 6.02
C GLY A 32 -11.55 31.53 7.40
N GLY A 33 -10.21 31.44 7.53
CA GLY A 33 -9.44 31.56 8.79
C GLY A 33 -8.73 30.26 9.22
N GLU A 34 -7.46 30.00 8.86
CA GLU A 34 -6.19 30.51 9.40
C GLU A 34 -5.84 30.17 10.86
N GLY A 35 -4.62 29.66 11.06
CA GLY A 35 -3.80 29.95 12.24
C GLY A 35 -3.33 28.73 13.04
N GLY A 36 -2.00 28.60 13.23
CA GLY A 36 -1.47 27.79 14.33
C GLY A 36 -0.07 27.24 14.17
N GLN A 37 0.94 28.12 14.21
CA GLN A 37 2.37 27.81 14.21
C GLN A 37 2.90 27.75 15.66
N ALA A 38 3.62 26.69 16.02
CA ALA A 38 4.61 26.60 17.11
C ALA A 38 5.25 25.20 17.01
N GLY A 39 6.55 24.95 17.10
CA GLY A 39 7.65 25.73 17.65
C GLY A 39 8.42 24.82 18.61
N GLY A 40 9.73 24.64 18.38
CA GLY A 40 10.68 24.39 19.46
C GLY A 40 11.40 23.02 19.49
N ALA A 41 12.71 23.11 19.24
CA ALA A 41 13.84 22.48 19.95
C ALA A 41 13.81 20.95 20.19
N GLY A 42 14.83 20.18 19.80
CA GLY A 42 16.25 20.44 20.00
C GLY A 42 16.75 19.52 21.12
N GLY A 43 17.51 18.49 20.78
CA GLY A 43 18.08 17.54 21.74
C GLY A 43 19.14 16.67 21.08
N GLN A 44 20.39 17.12 21.16
CA GLN A 44 21.60 16.43 20.70
C GLN A 44 22.08 15.39 21.73
N GLY A 45 22.81 14.39 21.21
CA GLY A 45 23.88 13.66 21.93
C GLY A 45 23.37 12.51 22.79
N GLY A 46 23.91 11.30 22.74
CA GLY A 46 25.20 10.85 22.23
C GLY A 46 25.69 9.73 23.15
N THR A 47 26.67 8.96 22.67
CA THR A 47 27.39 7.86 23.35
C THR A 47 26.58 6.54 23.40
N GLY A 48 26.95 5.46 22.72
CA GLY A 48 28.30 5.01 22.36
C GLY A 48 28.98 4.48 23.60
N GLY A 49 28.77 3.19 23.91
CA GLY A 49 29.25 2.58 25.14
C GLY A 49 29.33 1.05 25.05
N GLN A 50 30.56 0.58 24.81
CA GLN A 50 31.17 -0.63 25.34
C GLN A 50 30.45 -1.98 25.23
N GLY A 51 31.01 -2.84 24.36
CA GLY A 51 30.87 -4.29 24.42
C GLY A 51 31.30 -4.85 25.77
N GLY A 52 30.32 -5.34 26.53
CA GLY A 52 30.54 -6.29 27.60
C GLY A 52 30.94 -7.63 26.98
N GLY A 53 32.05 -8.20 27.45
CA GLY A 53 32.45 -9.57 27.17
C GLY A 53 31.47 -10.57 27.76
N GLY A 54 30.28 -10.68 27.17
CA GLY A 54 29.40 -11.81 27.37
C GLY A 54 30.05 -13.06 26.78
N SER A 55 29.91 -14.19 27.46
CA SER A 55 30.23 -15.49 26.87
C SER A 55 29.45 -15.62 25.56
N LEU A 56 30.14 -15.81 24.45
CA LEU A 56 29.49 -15.95 23.16
C LEU A 56 28.65 -17.23 23.15
N GLN A 57 27.46 -17.13 22.56
CA GLN A 57 26.54 -18.23 22.38
C GLN A 57 26.00 -18.22 20.96
N TRP A 58 25.58 -19.38 20.49
CA TRP A 58 24.84 -19.51 19.24
C TRP A 58 23.41 -19.00 19.41
N TYR A 59 22.97 -18.12 18.51
CA TYR A 59 21.59 -17.63 18.45
C TYR A 59 21.01 -17.81 17.05
N THR A 60 19.69 -17.98 16.96
CA THR A 60 19.00 -17.98 15.66
C THR A 60 18.81 -16.57 15.12
N THR A 61 18.91 -16.41 13.80
CA THR A 61 18.48 -15.20 13.10
C THR A 61 16.96 -15.20 12.88
N CYS A 62 16.41 -14.07 12.43
CA CYS A 62 14.98 -13.92 12.16
C CYS A 62 14.46 -14.75 10.99
N GLY A 63 15.37 -15.24 10.12
CA GLY A 63 15.01 -15.82 8.83
C GLY A 63 14.47 -14.80 7.83
N ASP A 64 14.06 -15.31 6.68
CA ASP A 64 13.44 -14.56 5.61
C ASP A 64 11.97 -14.26 5.94
N PRO A 65 11.48 -13.03 5.70
CA PRO A 65 10.08 -12.69 5.89
C PRO A 65 9.15 -13.41 4.90
N VAL A 66 9.70 -13.94 3.81
CA VAL A 66 9.00 -14.74 2.80
C VAL A 66 9.76 -16.05 2.63
N CYS A 67 9.16 -17.16 3.08
CA CYS A 67 9.69 -18.49 2.86
C CYS A 67 8.98 -19.15 1.70
N GLU A 68 9.71 -19.42 0.63
CA GLU A 68 9.25 -20.36 -0.39
C GLU A 68 9.82 -21.75 -0.06
N ILE A 69 9.01 -22.79 -0.14
CA ILE A 69 9.52 -24.17 -0.09
C ILE A 69 9.33 -24.75 -1.49
N PRO A 70 10.36 -25.33 -2.13
CA PRO A 70 11.69 -25.62 -1.58
C PRO A 70 12.72 -24.47 -1.71
N ASP A 71 12.42 -23.34 -2.33
CA ASP A 71 13.48 -22.45 -2.85
C ASP A 71 13.85 -21.24 -1.96
N GLY A 72 12.98 -20.83 -1.04
CA GLY A 72 13.14 -19.71 -0.10
C GLY A 72 13.68 -20.15 1.25
N GLY A 73 14.90 -20.67 1.20
CA GLY A 73 15.66 -21.05 2.37
C GLY A 73 15.50 -22.51 2.77
N ALA A 74 15.43 -23.44 1.82
CA ALA A 74 15.69 -24.86 2.06
C ALA A 74 17.13 -25.30 1.74
N MET A 75 17.98 -24.35 1.32
CA MET A 75 19.39 -24.59 1.05
C MET A 75 20.26 -23.50 1.69
N PRO A 76 21.48 -23.84 2.15
CA PRO A 76 22.39 -22.88 2.73
C PRO A 76 22.77 -21.77 1.73
N PRO A 77 22.83 -20.49 2.18
CA PRO A 77 23.37 -19.41 1.38
C PRO A 77 24.79 -19.73 0.91
N GLN A 78 25.18 -19.16 -0.24
CA GLN A 78 26.51 -19.37 -0.78
C GLN A 78 27.59 -19.00 0.25
N GLY A 79 28.49 -19.95 0.53
CA GLY A 79 29.58 -19.75 1.49
C GLY A 79 29.23 -20.03 2.96
N VAL A 80 27.98 -20.41 3.26
CA VAL A 80 27.56 -20.84 4.59
C VAL A 80 27.53 -22.37 4.64
N ALA A 81 28.22 -22.97 5.61
CA ALA A 81 28.21 -24.42 5.82
C ALA A 81 26.99 -24.86 6.64
N VAL A 82 26.54 -26.10 6.43
CA VAL A 82 25.56 -26.75 7.30
C VAL A 82 26.16 -26.92 8.69
N CYS A 83 25.40 -26.61 9.73
CA CYS A 83 25.80 -26.82 11.11
C CYS A 83 26.08 -28.30 11.35
N THR A 84 27.08 -28.58 12.18
CA THR A 84 27.46 -29.94 12.55
C THR A 84 27.15 -30.21 14.03
N THR A 85 27.62 -29.33 14.90
CA THR A 85 27.52 -29.47 16.37
C THR A 85 26.93 -28.24 17.04
N GLU A 86 26.86 -27.13 16.30
CA GLU A 86 26.31 -25.86 16.70
C GLU A 86 24.82 -25.98 17.03
N LYS A 87 24.40 -25.41 18.15
CA LYS A 87 23.02 -25.41 18.63
C LYS A 87 22.72 -24.11 19.35
N GLU A 88 21.52 -23.58 19.18
CA GLU A 88 21.08 -22.37 19.88
C GLU A 88 21.26 -22.49 21.40
N GLY A 89 21.79 -21.43 22.03
CA GLY A 89 22.10 -21.35 23.45
C GLY A 89 23.46 -21.94 23.86
N GLU A 90 24.07 -22.79 23.05
CA GLU A 90 25.38 -23.38 23.35
C GLU A 90 26.52 -22.37 23.18
N PRO A 91 27.60 -22.47 23.97
CA PRO A 91 28.73 -21.57 23.87
C PRO A 91 29.45 -21.75 22.52
N CYS A 92 30.03 -20.65 22.03
CA CYS A 92 30.80 -20.63 20.81
C CYS A 92 32.08 -19.81 20.97
N SER A 93 33.07 -20.03 20.12
CA SER A 93 34.41 -19.45 20.28
C SER A 93 34.71 -18.28 19.34
N GLN A 94 33.96 -18.16 18.25
CA GLN A 94 34.24 -17.17 17.20
C GLN A 94 33.02 -16.28 16.94
N SER A 95 33.08 -15.05 17.45
CA SER A 95 32.03 -14.05 17.21
C SER A 95 31.81 -13.84 15.71
N GLY A 96 30.55 -13.81 15.30
CA GLY A 96 30.11 -13.68 13.91
C GLY A 96 30.25 -14.95 13.07
N ALA A 97 30.69 -16.07 13.65
CA ALA A 97 30.60 -17.36 12.95
C ALA A 97 29.14 -17.68 12.66
N THR A 98 28.86 -18.22 11.48
CA THR A 98 27.50 -18.59 11.06
C THR A 98 27.46 -20.00 10.49
N CYS A 99 26.37 -20.73 10.74
CA CYS A 99 26.10 -21.99 10.07
C CYS A 99 24.60 -22.13 9.78
N TRP A 100 24.27 -23.02 8.86
CA TRP A 100 22.90 -23.33 8.44
C TRP A 100 22.38 -24.58 9.17
N PRO A 101 21.38 -24.48 10.06
CA PRO A 101 20.77 -25.66 10.69
C PRO A 101 20.26 -26.64 9.63
N GLU A 102 20.48 -27.95 9.82
CA GLU A 102 20.03 -28.97 8.87
C GLU A 102 18.50 -28.96 8.68
N ASP A 103 17.77 -28.65 9.74
CA ASP A 103 16.33 -28.46 9.78
C ASP A 103 15.89 -27.01 9.58
N SER A 104 16.79 -26.14 9.12
CA SER A 104 16.46 -24.75 8.88
C SER A 104 15.35 -24.63 7.86
N THR A 105 14.35 -23.85 8.23
CA THR A 105 13.28 -23.39 7.35
C THR A 105 13.37 -21.88 7.27
N CYS A 106 12.99 -21.31 6.13
CA CYS A 106 12.91 -19.85 5.98
C CYS A 106 14.26 -19.13 6.17
N GLY A 107 15.39 -19.70 5.75
CA GLY A 107 16.64 -18.93 5.77
C GLY A 107 17.23 -18.65 7.16
N VAL A 108 16.73 -19.31 8.21
CA VAL A 108 17.24 -19.13 9.58
C VAL A 108 18.68 -19.65 9.65
N LEU A 109 19.57 -18.84 10.22
CA LEU A 109 20.96 -19.20 10.49
C LEU A 109 21.19 -19.28 11.99
N LEU A 110 22.16 -20.09 12.40
CA LEU A 110 22.81 -19.87 13.68
C LEU A 110 23.95 -18.86 13.50
N THR A 111 24.05 -17.92 14.43
CA THR A 111 25.16 -16.97 14.52
C THR A 111 25.73 -16.93 15.93
N CYS A 112 27.05 -16.97 16.04
CA CYS A 112 27.75 -16.87 17.30
C CYS A 112 27.87 -15.41 17.72
N ALA A 113 27.20 -15.00 18.78
CA ALA A 113 27.15 -13.61 19.21
C ALA A 113 27.19 -13.47 20.73
N ALA A 114 27.44 -12.24 21.22
CA ALA A 114 27.41 -11.93 22.64
C ALA A 114 25.99 -11.70 23.19
N SER A 115 25.01 -11.47 22.31
CA SER A 115 23.60 -11.27 22.60
C SER A 115 22.75 -11.77 21.44
N ASP A 116 21.47 -12.03 21.70
CA ASP A 116 20.52 -12.45 20.67
C ASP A 116 20.40 -11.36 19.58
N PRO A 117 20.74 -11.66 18.31
CA PRO A 117 20.63 -10.70 17.21
C PRO A 117 19.19 -10.24 16.98
N LYS A 118 18.18 -11.01 17.41
CA LYS A 118 16.76 -10.67 17.28
C LYS A 118 16.38 -9.47 18.14
N ASP A 119 17.11 -9.25 19.25
CA ASP A 119 16.89 -8.15 20.20
C ASP A 119 17.77 -6.91 19.94
N ASN A 120 18.77 -7.03 19.04
CA ASN A 120 19.70 -5.94 18.73
C ASN A 120 19.06 -4.89 17.80
N PRO A 121 19.62 -3.66 17.71
CA PRO A 121 19.22 -2.71 16.67
C PRO A 121 19.39 -3.32 15.26
N GLY A 122 18.31 -3.36 14.49
CA GLY A 122 18.27 -4.06 13.20
C GLY A 122 17.98 -5.57 13.29
N GLY A 123 17.59 -6.05 14.47
CA GLY A 123 17.07 -7.39 14.71
C GLY A 123 15.68 -7.61 14.08
N CYS A 124 14.88 -8.53 14.64
CA CYS A 124 13.63 -8.90 13.99
C CYS A 124 12.66 -7.72 13.95
N PRO A 125 11.94 -7.49 12.84
CA PRO A 125 10.95 -6.41 12.78
C PRO A 125 9.89 -6.53 13.90
N ILE A 126 9.81 -5.52 14.76
CA ILE A 126 8.78 -5.43 15.83
C ILE A 126 7.73 -4.38 15.44
N SER A 127 6.47 -4.82 15.32
CA SER A 127 5.32 -3.99 14.92
C SER A 127 4.51 -3.46 16.11
N ARG A 128 5.18 -3.07 17.20
CA ARG A 128 4.55 -2.46 18.39
C ARG A 128 4.97 -1.00 18.55
N VAL A 129 4.01 -0.14 18.92
CA VAL A 129 4.23 1.30 19.15
C VAL A 129 5.33 1.54 20.20
N SER A 130 5.40 0.72 21.25
CA SER A 130 6.43 0.83 22.29
C SER A 130 7.87 0.65 21.80
N HIS A 131 8.06 0.14 20.58
CA HIS A 131 9.37 -0.05 19.93
C HIS A 131 9.61 0.93 18.76
N LYS A 132 8.73 1.92 18.56
CA LYS A 132 8.81 2.88 17.46
C LYS A 132 8.85 4.32 18.01
N LYS A 133 9.45 5.23 17.26
CA LYS A 133 9.53 6.67 17.55
C LYS A 133 9.04 7.47 16.34
N ASP A 134 8.81 8.77 16.53
CA ASP A 134 8.43 9.70 15.46
C ASP A 134 7.18 9.25 14.68
N ILE A 135 6.16 8.79 15.41
CA ILE A 135 4.95 8.19 14.83
C ILE A 135 3.91 9.28 14.56
N SER A 136 3.48 9.39 13.30
CA SER A 136 2.32 10.19 12.89
C SER A 136 1.39 9.34 12.01
N TYR A 137 0.09 9.40 12.27
CA TYR A 137 -0.90 8.81 11.38
C TYR A 137 -1.05 9.64 10.10
N LEU A 138 -1.31 8.96 8.98
CA LEU A 138 -1.48 9.61 7.68
C LEU A 138 -2.81 10.36 7.63
N SER A 139 -2.81 11.54 7.01
CA SER A 139 -4.04 12.24 6.65
C SER A 139 -4.73 11.55 5.47
N GLU A 140 -6.01 11.85 5.25
CA GLU A 140 -6.75 11.29 4.10
C GLU A 140 -6.06 11.60 2.77
N ARG A 141 -5.57 12.84 2.60
CA ARG A 141 -4.79 13.24 1.42
C ARG A 141 -3.51 12.42 1.22
N ALA A 142 -2.82 12.07 2.31
CA ALA A 142 -1.61 11.25 2.22
C ALA A 142 -1.95 9.79 1.85
N VAL A 143 -3.08 9.27 2.37
CA VAL A 143 -3.60 7.95 1.96
C VAL A 143 -4.00 7.95 0.48
N GLU A 144 -4.67 9.00 0.00
CA GLU A 144 -5.01 9.17 -1.42
C GLU A 144 -3.78 9.22 -2.32
N ALA A 145 -2.74 9.97 -1.91
CA ALA A 145 -1.49 10.04 -2.68
C ALA A 145 -0.82 8.65 -2.81
N LEU A 146 -0.78 7.86 -1.72
CA LEU A 146 -0.26 6.49 -1.76
C LEU A 146 -1.11 5.57 -2.63
N ALA A 147 -2.44 5.74 -2.61
CA ALA A 147 -3.35 5.00 -3.48
C ALA A 147 -3.11 5.33 -4.96
N ASP A 148 -3.00 6.61 -5.30
CA ASP A 148 -2.71 7.06 -6.67
C ASP A 148 -1.37 6.50 -7.17
N GLU A 149 -0.35 6.53 -6.31
CA GLU A 149 0.95 5.96 -6.61
C GLU A 149 0.89 4.44 -6.82
N ALA A 150 0.14 3.72 -5.97
CA ALA A 150 -0.09 2.28 -6.13
C ALA A 150 -0.78 1.95 -7.45
N MET A 151 -1.77 2.74 -7.85
CA MET A 151 -2.53 2.53 -9.08
C MET A 151 -1.74 2.92 -10.34
N ALA A 152 -0.74 3.79 -10.22
CA ALA A 152 0.17 4.15 -11.29
C ALA A 152 1.30 3.12 -11.53
N MET A 153 1.50 2.21 -10.58
CA MET A 153 2.56 1.20 -10.63
C MET A 153 2.36 0.24 -11.80
N ARG A 154 3.38 0.12 -12.66
CA ARG A 154 3.36 -0.79 -13.79
C ARG A 154 3.72 -2.20 -13.35
N LEU A 155 2.83 -3.15 -13.63
CA LEU A 155 3.12 -4.58 -13.42
C LEU A 155 3.76 -5.17 -14.67
N SER A 156 4.79 -5.97 -14.43
CA SER A 156 5.60 -6.62 -15.45
C SER A 156 5.82 -8.09 -15.09
N THR A 157 6.13 -8.89 -16.11
CA THR A 157 6.70 -10.22 -15.91
C THR A 157 8.18 -10.20 -16.26
N TRP A 158 9.00 -10.87 -15.45
CA TRP A 158 10.44 -10.85 -15.62
C TRP A 158 11.10 -12.15 -15.14
N ARG A 159 12.37 -12.32 -15.49
CA ARG A 159 13.26 -13.38 -14.99
C ARG A 159 14.57 -12.76 -14.61
N TYR A 160 15.23 -13.28 -13.58
CA TYR A 160 16.60 -12.88 -13.29
C TYR A 160 17.53 -13.33 -14.41
N LYS A 161 18.58 -12.55 -14.67
CA LYS A 161 19.57 -12.84 -15.73
C LYS A 161 20.25 -14.21 -15.57
N GLY A 162 20.30 -14.74 -14.35
CA GLY A 162 20.91 -16.03 -14.03
C GLY A 162 19.92 -17.21 -14.01
N GLU A 163 18.63 -16.98 -14.21
CA GLU A 163 17.64 -18.06 -14.24
C GLU A 163 17.65 -18.81 -15.56
N ASP A 164 17.34 -20.11 -15.51
CA ASP A 164 17.12 -20.93 -16.69
C ASP A 164 15.94 -20.39 -17.53
N ALA A 165 16.01 -20.53 -18.85
CA ALA A 165 14.96 -20.04 -19.75
C ALA A 165 13.59 -20.71 -19.50
N ALA A 166 13.58 -21.94 -18.96
CA ALA A 166 12.38 -22.66 -18.58
C ALA A 166 11.83 -22.27 -17.20
N ALA A 167 12.54 -21.44 -16.42
CA ALA A 167 12.04 -20.93 -15.15
C ALA A 167 10.72 -20.18 -15.35
N ARG A 168 9.83 -20.26 -14.35
CA ARG A 168 8.58 -19.48 -14.37
C ARG A 168 8.93 -17.99 -14.26
N PRO A 169 8.33 -17.11 -15.09
CA PRO A 169 8.46 -15.67 -14.90
C PRO A 169 7.91 -15.26 -13.53
N HIS A 170 8.60 -14.32 -12.90
CA HIS A 170 8.11 -13.55 -11.77
C HIS A 170 7.09 -12.51 -12.24
N VAL A 171 6.24 -12.05 -11.33
CA VAL A 171 5.30 -10.95 -11.54
C VAL A 171 5.55 -9.88 -10.50
N GLY A 172 5.69 -8.64 -10.92
CA GLY A 172 5.86 -7.51 -10.01
C GLY A 172 6.12 -6.21 -10.75
N PHE A 173 6.42 -5.16 -10.00
CA PHE A 173 6.88 -3.90 -10.56
C PHE A 173 8.41 -3.88 -10.67
N LEU A 174 8.93 -3.01 -11.52
CA LEU A 174 10.36 -2.73 -11.62
C LEU A 174 10.64 -1.39 -10.95
N ILE A 175 11.61 -1.36 -10.04
CA ILE A 175 11.95 -0.17 -9.25
C ILE A 175 12.39 1.00 -10.15
N ASP A 176 13.01 0.70 -11.29
CA ASP A 176 13.43 1.70 -12.29
C ASP A 176 12.27 2.58 -12.81
N ASP A 177 11.03 2.08 -12.81
CA ASP A 177 9.86 2.83 -13.27
C ASP A 177 9.37 3.87 -12.23
N MET A 178 9.73 3.70 -10.94
CA MET A 178 9.28 4.56 -9.84
C MET A 178 10.24 4.48 -8.63
N PRO A 179 11.48 5.00 -8.77
CA PRO A 179 12.55 4.81 -7.78
C PRO A 179 12.29 5.52 -6.45
N GLU A 180 11.47 6.57 -6.44
CA GLU A 180 11.11 7.35 -5.24
C GLU A 180 9.87 6.80 -4.52
N SER A 181 9.36 5.64 -4.95
CA SER A 181 8.14 5.06 -4.38
C SER A 181 8.34 4.62 -2.94
N ALA A 182 7.28 4.71 -2.11
CA ALA A 182 7.29 4.14 -0.77
C ALA A 182 7.55 2.62 -0.77
N ALA A 183 7.31 1.93 -1.89
CA ALA A 183 7.60 0.52 -2.09
C ALA A 183 9.09 0.21 -2.36
N VAL A 184 9.96 1.22 -2.39
CA VAL A 184 11.39 1.05 -2.68
C VAL A 184 12.19 1.20 -1.38
N ALA A 185 13.01 0.19 -1.07
CA ALA A 185 13.88 0.24 0.09
C ALA A 185 14.92 1.36 -0.06
N ALA A 186 15.42 1.88 1.04
CA ALA A 186 16.34 3.03 1.05
C ALA A 186 17.62 2.85 0.20
N SER A 187 18.02 1.61 -0.10
CA SER A 187 19.16 1.34 -0.99
C SER A 187 18.86 1.52 -2.48
N GLY A 188 17.59 1.60 -2.88
CA GLY A 188 17.15 1.66 -4.29
C GLY A 188 17.20 0.31 -5.03
N GLU A 189 17.69 -0.74 -4.39
CA GLU A 189 17.99 -2.04 -5.04
C GLU A 189 16.96 -3.13 -4.72
N ARG A 190 16.03 -2.87 -3.80
CA ARG A 190 15.09 -3.86 -3.27
C ARG A 190 13.73 -3.23 -3.02
N VAL A 191 12.71 -4.07 -3.07
CA VAL A 191 11.37 -3.69 -2.67
C VAL A 191 11.32 -3.59 -1.14
N ASP A 192 10.78 -2.48 -0.63
CA ASP A 192 10.29 -2.40 0.74
C ASP A 192 8.90 -3.03 0.79
N LEU A 193 8.82 -4.26 1.32
CA LEU A 193 7.57 -5.00 1.41
C LEU A 193 6.54 -4.32 2.33
N TYR A 194 6.99 -3.61 3.38
CA TYR A 194 6.09 -2.88 4.27
C TYR A 194 5.49 -1.68 3.54
N GLY A 195 6.32 -0.92 2.83
CA GLY A 195 5.87 0.19 2.00
C GLY A 195 4.89 -0.27 0.93
N TYR A 196 5.27 -1.28 0.15
CA TYR A 196 4.44 -1.85 -0.92
C TYR A 196 3.07 -2.34 -0.42
N THR A 197 3.06 -3.12 0.67
CA THR A 197 1.80 -3.63 1.24
C THR A 197 0.93 -2.51 1.81
N SER A 198 1.55 -1.50 2.43
CA SER A 198 0.82 -0.34 2.96
C SER A 198 0.18 0.50 1.86
N MET A 199 0.83 0.63 0.71
CA MET A 199 0.25 1.26 -0.49
C MET A 199 -0.98 0.50 -1.00
N ALA A 200 -0.94 -0.83 -1.04
CA ALA A 200 -2.10 -1.64 -1.42
C ALA A 200 -3.28 -1.49 -0.44
N ILE A 201 -2.99 -1.39 0.86
CA ILE A 201 -4.00 -1.09 1.89
C ILE A 201 -4.59 0.31 1.65
N ALA A 202 -3.77 1.32 1.37
CA ALA A 202 -4.24 2.67 1.08
C ALA A 202 -5.17 2.70 -0.14
N ALA A 203 -4.79 2.03 -1.24
CA ALA A 203 -5.63 1.90 -2.42
C ALA A 203 -6.97 1.22 -2.12
N THR A 204 -6.96 0.18 -1.30
CA THR A 204 -8.19 -0.52 -0.87
C THR A 204 -9.11 0.40 -0.07
N GLN A 205 -8.57 1.19 0.88
CA GLN A 205 -9.36 2.15 1.67
C GLN A 205 -9.99 3.25 0.80
N VAL A 206 -9.25 3.75 -0.19
CA VAL A 206 -9.77 4.78 -1.12
C VAL A 206 -10.85 4.19 -2.02
N HIS A 207 -10.65 2.97 -2.53
CA HIS A 207 -11.66 2.28 -3.33
C HIS A 207 -12.95 2.01 -2.55
N ASP A 208 -12.85 1.56 -1.30
CA ASP A 208 -13.99 1.32 -0.41
C ASP A 208 -14.84 2.58 -0.23
N LYS A 209 -14.21 3.72 0.13
CA LYS A 209 -14.89 5.02 0.25
C LYS A 209 -15.61 5.43 -1.05
N ARG A 210 -14.99 5.16 -2.19
CA ARG A 210 -15.56 5.50 -3.50
C ARG A 210 -16.73 4.60 -3.88
N ILE A 211 -16.64 3.29 -3.60
CA ILE A 211 -17.73 2.34 -3.80
C ILE A 211 -18.93 2.79 -2.97
N ASP A 212 -18.73 3.06 -1.68
CA ASP A 212 -19.74 3.57 -0.78
C ASP A 212 -20.44 4.85 -1.29
N ALA A 213 -19.66 5.79 -1.82
CA ALA A 213 -20.21 7.02 -2.39
C ALA A 213 -21.05 6.73 -3.64
N LEU A 214 -20.53 5.91 -4.56
CA LEU A 214 -21.23 5.55 -5.79
C LEU A 214 -22.51 4.76 -5.51
N GLU A 215 -22.51 3.88 -4.51
CA GLU A 215 -23.71 3.12 -4.11
C GLU A 215 -24.81 4.04 -3.57
N ARG A 216 -24.45 5.06 -2.78
CA ARG A 216 -25.40 6.08 -2.30
C ARG A 216 -25.96 6.92 -3.44
N GLU A 217 -25.13 7.33 -4.39
CA GLU A 217 -25.57 8.06 -5.58
C GLU A 217 -26.53 7.20 -6.43
N LEU A 218 -26.20 5.93 -6.65
CA LEU A 218 -27.06 4.99 -7.37
C LEU A 218 -28.40 4.78 -6.67
N ALA A 219 -28.42 4.70 -5.34
CA ALA A 219 -29.67 4.61 -4.58
C ALA A 219 -30.55 5.85 -4.80
N THR A 220 -29.95 7.04 -4.68
CA THR A 220 -30.65 8.33 -4.88
C THR A 220 -31.24 8.43 -6.29
N LEU A 221 -30.43 8.15 -7.32
CA LEU A 221 -30.88 8.21 -8.72
C LEU A 221 -32.01 7.21 -9.01
N ARG A 222 -31.96 6.02 -8.40
CA ARG A 222 -33.04 5.02 -8.56
C ARG A 222 -34.34 5.50 -7.94
N GLU A 223 -34.30 6.16 -6.79
CA GLU A 223 -35.47 6.76 -6.15
C GLU A 223 -36.07 7.89 -7.00
N GLU A 224 -35.23 8.79 -7.51
CA GLU A 224 -35.65 9.89 -8.39
C GLU A 224 -36.32 9.38 -9.67
N MET A 225 -35.71 8.39 -10.33
CA MET A 225 -36.28 7.74 -11.51
C MET A 225 -37.61 7.06 -11.21
N GLY A 226 -37.75 6.43 -10.04
CA GLY A 226 -39.00 5.85 -9.58
C GLY A 226 -40.10 6.91 -9.41
N ALA A 227 -39.77 8.03 -8.76
CA ALA A 227 -40.70 9.13 -8.54
C ALA A 227 -41.15 9.78 -9.87
N LEU A 228 -40.23 9.97 -10.82
CA LEU A 228 -40.56 10.52 -12.14
C LEU A 228 -41.49 9.60 -12.93
N ARG A 229 -41.22 8.28 -12.93
CA ARG A 229 -42.08 7.29 -13.59
C ARG A 229 -43.49 7.27 -12.99
N ALA A 230 -43.61 7.38 -11.67
CA ALA A 230 -44.91 7.45 -10.99
C ALA A 230 -45.68 8.72 -11.32
N LYS A 231 -45.00 9.88 -11.44
CA LYS A 231 -45.64 11.12 -11.89
C LYS A 231 -46.12 11.03 -13.32
N ALA A 232 -45.32 10.46 -14.22
CA ALA A 232 -45.68 10.29 -15.62
C ALA A 232 -46.95 9.43 -15.77
N SER A 233 -47.01 8.27 -15.09
CA SER A 233 -48.20 7.40 -15.14
C SER A 233 -49.45 8.04 -14.53
N HIS A 234 -49.29 8.85 -13.50
CA HIS A 234 -50.40 9.62 -12.91
C HIS A 234 -50.96 10.65 -13.91
N CYS A 235 -50.09 11.39 -14.60
CA CYS A 235 -50.51 12.33 -15.64
C CYS A 235 -51.24 11.62 -16.79
N GLU A 236 -50.71 10.50 -17.29
CA GLU A 236 -51.34 9.70 -18.35
C GLU A 236 -52.73 9.20 -17.94
N SER A 237 -52.90 8.75 -16.69
CA SER A 237 -54.18 8.26 -16.16
C SER A 237 -55.22 9.38 -16.00
N ALA A 238 -54.78 10.57 -15.59
CA ALA A 238 -55.64 11.75 -15.46
C ALA A 238 -56.14 12.24 -16.82
N GLU A 239 -55.29 12.25 -17.84
CA GLU A 239 -55.69 12.59 -19.22
C GLU A 239 -56.70 11.58 -19.78
N ALA A 240 -56.49 10.28 -19.54
CA ALA A 240 -57.40 9.23 -20.01
C ALA A 240 -58.80 9.31 -19.37
N SER A 241 -58.90 9.75 -18.11
CA SER A 241 -60.19 9.88 -17.39
C SER A 241 -60.98 11.14 -17.77
N SER A 242 -60.36 12.08 -18.49
CA SER A 242 -60.96 13.35 -18.92
C SER A 242 -61.59 13.31 -20.31
N ARG A 243 -61.45 12.19 -21.03
CA ARG A 243 -62.02 11.94 -22.36
C ARG A 243 -63.26 11.05 -22.25
#